data_AF-A0A498L957-F1
#
_entry.id   AF-A0A498L957-F1
#
_cell.length_a   1.000
_cell.length_b   1.000
_cell.length_c   1.000
_cell.angle_alpha   90.00
_cell.angle_beta   90.00
_cell.angle_gamma   90.00
#
_symmetry.space_group_name_H-M   'P 1'
#
loop_
_entity.id
_entity.type
_entity.pdbx_description
1 polymer ?
#
loop_
_entity_poly.entity_id
_entity_poly.type
_entity_poly.pdbx_seq_one_letter_code
_entity_poly.pdbx_strand_id
1 'polypeptide(L)'
;MCVMRYQVGQLFSVAEASKNETGGGEGIEILKNEPCEKDGERGQYTHKIYHLKSKVPGFVKVIAPEGSLVFHEKAWNAYPYCRTVVTNEYMKDDFFIKIETWHKPDLGTLQNVHNLDSSTWKSVEVTPIDIAAKEQVAPGALASGMAAGVVLRSDYKADEDPAIFKSVKTGRGPLGPNWKKELVNNPDCPRMCAYKLVTVKFKWWGLQNRVESFIHKALASGMAAGVVLRSDYKADEDPAIFKSVKTGRGPLGPNWKLRKQGPVRGTSAADE
;
A
#
# COMPACT_ATOMS: atom_id res chain seq x y z
N MET A 1 -5.38 -13.83 8.17
CA MET A 1 -4.99 -13.18 9.45
C MET A 1 -6.25 -12.60 10.10
N CYS A 2 -6.30 -12.38 11.42
CA CYS A 2 -7.41 -11.62 12.03
C CYS A 2 -7.13 -10.10 11.95
N VAL A 3 -8.19 -9.31 12.15
CA VAL A 3 -8.16 -7.84 12.16
C VAL A 3 -7.06 -7.29 13.10
N MET A 4 -6.93 -7.79 14.33
CA MET A 4 -5.90 -7.31 15.26
C MET A 4 -4.47 -7.59 14.79
N ARG A 5 -4.20 -8.78 14.23
CA ARG A 5 -2.86 -9.09 13.69
C ARG A 5 -2.54 -8.30 12.42
N TYR A 6 -3.56 -7.98 11.63
CA TYR A 6 -3.38 -7.15 10.44
C TYR A 6 -2.98 -5.71 10.79
N GLN A 7 -3.55 -5.12 11.86
CA GLN A 7 -3.17 -3.78 12.33
C GLN A 7 -1.65 -3.65 12.53
N VAL A 8 -1.07 -4.70 13.03
CA VAL A 8 0.34 -4.77 13.40
C VAL A 8 1.21 -5.11 12.17
N GLY A 9 0.79 -6.12 11.39
CA GLY A 9 1.47 -6.51 10.15
C GLY A 9 1.54 -5.37 9.13
N GLN A 10 0.46 -4.61 8.94
CA GLN A 10 0.44 -3.49 7.98
C GLN A 10 1.47 -2.40 8.34
N LEU A 11 1.64 -2.07 9.63
CA LEU A 11 2.55 -1.00 10.07
C LEU A 11 4.00 -1.42 9.79
N PHE A 12 4.32 -2.67 10.10
CA PHE A 12 5.61 -3.28 9.83
C PHE A 12 5.93 -3.33 8.32
N SER A 13 4.97 -3.78 7.50
CA SER A 13 5.13 -3.85 6.04
C SER A 13 5.31 -2.45 5.43
N VAL A 14 4.52 -1.46 5.85
CA VAL A 14 4.65 -0.06 5.38
C VAL A 14 6.04 0.49 5.67
N ALA A 15 6.57 0.27 6.87
CA ALA A 15 7.86 0.81 7.26
C ALA A 15 9.05 0.16 6.54
N GLU A 16 9.01 -1.14 6.29
CA GLU A 16 10.05 -1.83 5.55
C GLU A 16 9.98 -1.55 4.05
N ALA A 17 8.77 -1.49 3.47
CA ALA A 17 8.58 -0.97 2.11
C ALA A 17 9.14 0.46 2.00
N SER A 18 8.85 1.32 2.99
CA SER A 18 9.39 2.69 3.02
C SER A 18 10.92 2.70 2.97
N LYS A 19 11.57 1.82 3.71
CA LYS A 19 13.03 1.70 3.77
C LYS A 19 13.63 1.18 2.46
N ASN A 20 12.97 0.23 1.82
CA ASN A 20 13.39 -0.34 0.54
C ASN A 20 13.25 0.68 -0.60
N GLU A 21 12.26 1.56 -0.50
CA GLU A 21 11.98 2.60 -1.50
C GLU A 21 12.77 3.91 -1.32
N THR A 22 13.62 4.02 -0.30
CA THR A 22 14.28 5.30 0.05
C THR A 22 15.79 5.25 -0.07
N GLY A 23 16.39 6.16 -0.84
CA GLY A 23 17.84 6.30 -1.04
C GLY A 23 18.18 7.27 -2.17
N GLY A 24 19.42 7.75 -2.25
CA GLY A 24 19.89 8.58 -3.37
C GLY A 24 19.15 9.91 -3.58
N GLY A 25 18.53 10.46 -2.54
CA GLY A 25 17.73 11.69 -2.59
C GLY A 25 16.23 11.45 -2.80
N GLU A 26 15.82 10.23 -3.14
CA GLU A 26 14.44 9.86 -3.47
C GLU A 26 13.79 8.92 -2.45
N GLY A 27 12.47 8.74 -2.56
CA GLY A 27 11.68 7.92 -1.65
C GLY A 27 10.98 8.74 -0.58
N ILE A 28 10.90 8.20 0.64
CA ILE A 28 9.98 8.68 1.68
C ILE A 28 10.72 9.57 2.68
N GLU A 29 10.10 10.69 3.01
CA GLU A 29 10.48 11.57 4.12
C GLU A 29 9.30 11.66 5.09
N ILE A 30 9.56 11.52 6.39
CA ILE A 30 8.50 11.51 7.41
C ILE A 30 8.55 12.85 8.14
N LEU A 31 7.52 13.67 8.00
CA LEU A 31 7.44 14.96 8.67
C LEU A 31 6.78 14.87 10.04
N LYS A 32 5.72 14.06 10.16
CA LYS A 32 4.99 13.85 11.41
C LYS A 32 4.61 12.39 11.57
N ASN A 33 4.65 11.93 12.82
CA ASN A 33 4.17 10.64 13.25
C ASN A 33 3.76 10.79 14.72
N GLU A 34 2.49 11.12 14.96
CA GLU A 34 1.99 11.49 16.29
C GLU A 34 0.59 10.90 16.54
N PRO A 35 0.22 10.62 17.80
CA PRO A 35 -1.15 10.25 18.12
C PRO A 35 -2.13 11.35 17.68
N CYS A 36 -3.30 10.97 17.19
CA CYS A 36 -4.38 11.89 16.89
C CYS A 36 -5.69 11.43 17.52
N GLU A 37 -6.58 12.37 17.82
CA GLU A 37 -7.95 12.10 18.21
C GLU A 37 -8.87 12.84 17.25
N LYS A 38 -9.82 12.14 16.64
CA LYS A 38 -10.81 12.75 15.77
C LYS A 38 -12.17 12.11 16.03
N ASP A 39 -13.18 12.94 16.30
CA ASP A 39 -14.55 12.50 16.56
C ASP A 39 -14.66 11.48 17.71
N GLY A 40 -13.77 11.60 18.72
CA GLY A 40 -13.69 10.69 19.87
C GLY A 40 -12.92 9.38 19.61
N GLU A 41 -12.46 9.15 18.38
CA GLU A 41 -11.63 8.00 18.02
C GLU A 41 -10.14 8.35 18.12
N ARG A 42 -9.41 7.56 18.91
CA ARG A 42 -7.95 7.64 18.99
C ARG A 42 -7.31 6.89 17.83
N GLY A 43 -6.27 7.47 17.26
CA GLY A 43 -5.53 6.89 16.16
C GLY A 43 -4.11 7.44 16.07
N GLN A 44 -3.47 7.17 14.93
CA GLN A 44 -2.16 7.69 14.59
C GLN A 44 -2.27 8.60 13.37
N TYR A 45 -1.73 9.80 13.45
CA TYR A 45 -1.56 10.69 12.32
C TYR A 45 -0.12 10.60 11.80
N THR A 46 0.02 10.45 10.48
CA THR A 46 1.31 10.57 9.81
C THR A 46 1.24 11.56 8.67
N HIS A 47 2.30 12.37 8.53
CA HIS A 47 2.54 13.19 7.36
C HIS A 47 3.87 12.78 6.74
N LYS A 48 3.83 12.30 5.51
CA LYS A 48 5.02 11.92 4.73
C LYS A 48 5.09 12.71 3.43
N ILE A 49 6.30 12.82 2.91
CA ILE A 49 6.59 13.35 1.58
C ILE A 49 7.20 12.23 0.74
N TYR A 50 6.64 12.00 -0.45
CA TYR A 50 7.19 11.14 -1.47
C TYR A 50 7.98 11.97 -2.49
N HIS A 51 9.27 11.67 -2.63
CA HIS A 51 10.18 12.26 -3.61
C HIS A 51 10.38 11.27 -4.76
N LEU A 52 9.66 11.44 -5.88
CA LEU A 52 9.54 10.43 -6.94
C LEU A 52 10.28 10.78 -8.25
N LYS A 53 11.33 11.61 -8.19
CA LYS A 53 12.00 12.23 -9.34
C LYS A 53 12.30 11.24 -10.49
N SER A 54 13.17 10.26 -10.27
CA SER A 54 13.53 9.26 -11.29
C SER A 54 12.58 8.07 -11.34
N LYS A 55 11.71 7.91 -10.33
CA LYS A 55 10.83 6.73 -10.17
C LYS A 55 9.52 6.76 -10.96
N VAL A 56 9.12 7.90 -11.53
CA VAL A 56 7.89 8.00 -12.36
C VAL A 56 8.16 7.66 -13.84
N PRO A 57 7.10 7.28 -14.60
CA PRO A 57 7.21 7.03 -16.05
C PRO A 57 7.80 8.20 -16.83
N GLY A 58 8.48 7.89 -17.94
CA GLY A 58 9.14 8.88 -18.78
C GLY A 58 8.18 9.97 -19.27
N PHE A 59 6.96 9.59 -19.67
CA PHE A 59 5.95 10.57 -20.11
C PHE A 59 5.53 11.54 -19.00
N VAL A 60 5.55 11.12 -17.73
CA VAL A 60 5.27 11.98 -16.57
C VAL A 60 6.41 12.97 -16.36
N LYS A 61 7.67 12.54 -16.50
CA LYS A 61 8.84 13.43 -16.35
C LYS A 61 8.85 14.57 -17.38
N VAL A 62 8.42 14.30 -18.60
CA VAL A 62 8.41 15.31 -19.69
C VAL A 62 7.39 16.42 -19.41
N ILE A 63 6.26 16.10 -18.79
CA ILE A 63 5.17 17.07 -18.53
C ILE A 63 5.28 17.70 -17.13
N ALA A 64 6.05 17.11 -16.22
CA ALA A 64 6.16 17.52 -14.83
C ALA A 64 7.27 18.59 -14.67
N PRO A 65 6.93 19.84 -14.28
CA PRO A 65 7.94 20.83 -13.92
C PRO A 65 8.85 20.34 -12.80
N GLU A 66 10.07 20.90 -12.71
CA GLU A 66 11.02 20.54 -11.67
C GLU A 66 10.42 20.76 -10.27
N GLY A 67 10.49 19.74 -9.41
CA GLY A 67 9.88 19.76 -8.08
C GLY A 67 8.40 19.36 -8.02
N SER A 68 7.71 19.22 -9.15
CA SER A 68 6.29 18.81 -9.16
C SER A 68 6.07 17.31 -8.86
N LEU A 69 7.15 16.51 -8.74
CA LEU A 69 7.10 15.08 -8.38
C LEU A 69 7.26 14.83 -6.87
N VAL A 70 6.84 15.81 -6.07
CA VAL A 70 6.81 15.76 -4.62
C VAL A 70 5.36 15.65 -4.19
N PHE A 71 5.02 14.57 -3.48
CA PHE A 71 3.66 14.30 -3.05
C PHE A 71 3.56 14.23 -1.53
N HIS A 72 2.52 14.84 -0.98
CA HIS A 72 2.29 14.89 0.46
C HIS A 72 1.24 13.86 0.83
N GLU A 73 1.63 12.83 1.56
CA GLU A 73 0.71 11.87 2.16
C GLU A 73 0.37 12.31 3.58
N LYS A 74 -0.93 12.46 3.85
CA LYS A 74 -1.47 12.59 5.20
C LYS A 74 -2.37 11.40 5.48
N ALA A 75 -2.08 10.66 6.54
CA ALA A 75 -2.87 9.49 6.92
C ALA A 75 -3.35 9.61 8.36
N TRP A 76 -4.62 9.25 8.59
CA TRP A 76 -5.28 9.11 9.87
C TRP A 76 -5.66 7.65 10.04
N ASN A 77 -4.94 6.96 10.90
CA ASN A 77 -5.13 5.54 11.19
C ASN A 77 -5.87 5.40 12.52
N ALA A 78 -7.21 5.37 12.45
CA ALA A 78 -8.12 5.12 13.57
C ALA A 78 -8.66 3.67 13.46
N TYR A 79 -7.73 2.72 13.58
CA TYR A 79 -8.00 1.31 13.27
C TYR A 79 -9.25 0.80 14.02
N PRO A 80 -10.20 0.12 13.34
CA PRO A 80 -10.08 -0.55 12.04
C PRO A 80 -10.37 0.32 10.81
N TYR A 81 -10.58 1.63 10.97
CA TYR A 81 -10.73 2.55 9.85
C TYR A 81 -9.43 3.34 9.60
N CYS A 82 -9.07 3.50 8.33
CA CYS A 82 -7.93 4.34 7.94
C CYS A 82 -8.33 5.27 6.81
N ARG A 83 -7.91 6.53 6.87
CA ARG A 83 -8.02 7.48 5.76
C ARG A 83 -6.66 8.02 5.40
N THR A 84 -6.30 7.93 4.12
CA THR A 84 -5.07 8.49 3.56
C THR A 84 -5.43 9.45 2.45
N VAL A 85 -4.78 10.61 2.42
CA VAL A 85 -4.94 11.63 1.37
C VAL A 85 -3.55 12.01 0.87
N VAL A 86 -3.33 11.86 -0.43
CA VAL A 86 -2.12 12.27 -1.13
C VAL A 86 -2.44 13.50 -1.98
N THR A 87 -1.68 14.57 -1.80
CA THR A 87 -1.81 15.81 -2.56
C THR A 87 -0.49 16.20 -3.21
N ASN A 88 -0.56 17.16 -4.13
CA ASN A 88 0.59 17.70 -4.83
C ASN A 88 0.52 19.23 -4.82
N GLU A 89 1.57 19.90 -4.34
CA GLU A 89 1.55 21.36 -4.17
C GLU A 89 1.42 22.11 -5.50
N TYR A 90 2.01 21.57 -6.57
CA TYR A 90 1.95 22.18 -7.90
C TYR A 90 0.54 22.12 -8.49
N MET A 91 -0.11 20.96 -8.44
CA MET A 91 -1.45 20.74 -9.00
C MET A 91 -2.58 21.25 -8.10
N LYS A 92 -2.32 21.58 -6.83
CA LYS A 92 -3.33 22.08 -5.88
C LYS A 92 -4.57 21.16 -5.86
N ASP A 93 -5.75 21.72 -6.10
CA ASP A 93 -7.03 21.00 -6.10
C ASP A 93 -7.25 20.13 -7.34
N ASP A 94 -6.41 20.24 -8.36
CA ASP A 94 -6.50 19.44 -9.58
C ASP A 94 -5.90 18.04 -9.41
N PHE A 95 -5.26 17.75 -8.27
CA PHE A 95 -4.80 16.41 -7.93
C PHE A 95 -5.11 16.00 -6.50
N PHE A 96 -5.71 14.82 -6.34
CA PHE A 96 -5.61 14.08 -5.09
C PHE A 96 -5.76 12.57 -5.31
N ILE A 97 -5.19 11.80 -4.41
CA ILE A 97 -5.52 10.39 -4.21
C ILE A 97 -6.04 10.25 -2.80
N LYS A 98 -7.25 9.70 -2.64
CA LYS A 98 -7.84 9.41 -1.34
C LYS A 98 -8.05 7.92 -1.22
N ILE A 99 -7.55 7.32 -0.14
CA ILE A 99 -7.73 5.91 0.17
C ILE A 99 -8.42 5.81 1.52
N GLU A 100 -9.64 5.28 1.53
CA GLU A 100 -10.43 5.02 2.72
C GLU A 100 -10.50 3.51 2.90
N THR A 101 -10.14 3.00 4.08
CA THR A 101 -10.05 1.56 4.32
C THR A 101 -10.85 1.16 5.54
N TRP A 102 -11.71 0.16 5.37
CA TRP A 102 -12.30 -0.59 6.48
C TRP A 102 -11.67 -1.98 6.57
N HIS A 103 -11.22 -2.35 7.77
CA HIS A 103 -10.76 -3.71 8.06
C HIS A 103 -11.89 -4.46 8.78
N LYS A 104 -12.45 -5.50 8.16
CA LYS A 104 -13.60 -6.23 8.69
C LYS A 104 -13.26 -7.71 8.89
N PRO A 105 -13.80 -8.37 9.94
CA PRO A 105 -13.54 -9.78 10.23
C PRO A 105 -14.40 -10.71 9.37
N ASP A 106 -14.38 -10.52 8.05
CA ASP A 106 -15.19 -11.28 7.09
C ASP A 106 -14.33 -11.74 5.89
N LEU A 107 -15.00 -12.13 4.79
CA LEU A 107 -14.37 -12.66 3.58
C LEU A 107 -14.58 -11.76 2.36
N GLY A 108 -14.89 -10.48 2.53
CA GLY A 108 -15.09 -9.57 1.41
C GLY A 108 -16.51 -9.59 0.85
N THR A 109 -17.51 -10.00 1.65
CA THR A 109 -18.90 -10.16 1.17
C THR A 109 -19.77 -8.93 1.41
N LEU A 110 -19.38 -8.04 2.34
CA LEU A 110 -20.08 -6.78 2.58
C LEU A 110 -20.03 -5.87 1.35
N GLN A 111 -21.19 -5.34 0.97
CA GLN A 111 -21.34 -4.34 -0.10
C GLN A 111 -21.36 -2.93 0.51
N ASN A 112 -20.82 -1.95 -0.21
CA ASN A 112 -20.84 -0.54 0.16
C ASN A 112 -20.50 -0.25 1.64
N VAL A 113 -19.46 -0.90 2.18
CA VAL A 113 -19.07 -0.76 3.60
C VAL A 113 -18.70 0.67 4.02
N HIS A 114 -18.41 1.54 3.04
CA HIS A 114 -18.12 2.95 3.22
C HIS A 114 -19.38 3.83 3.25
N ASN A 115 -20.57 3.23 3.12
CA ASN A 115 -21.86 3.92 3.13
C ASN A 115 -21.93 5.09 2.14
N LEU A 116 -21.44 4.88 0.93
CA LEU A 116 -21.58 5.86 -0.16
C LEU A 116 -23.06 5.98 -0.54
N ASP A 117 -23.45 7.16 -1.04
CA ASP A 117 -24.78 7.34 -1.60
C ASP A 117 -24.98 6.44 -2.84
N SER A 118 -26.24 6.15 -3.15
CA SER A 118 -26.60 5.23 -4.24
C SER A 118 -26.10 5.66 -5.61
N SER A 119 -25.88 6.95 -5.86
CA SER A 119 -25.39 7.43 -7.15
C SER A 119 -23.89 7.23 -7.29
N THR A 120 -23.12 7.54 -6.24
CA THR A 120 -21.68 7.30 -6.18
C THR A 120 -21.37 5.80 -6.19
N TRP A 121 -22.10 4.99 -5.41
CA TRP A 121 -21.83 3.55 -5.36
C TRP A 121 -21.98 2.85 -6.72
N LYS A 122 -22.91 3.31 -7.57
CA LYS A 122 -23.11 2.77 -8.92
C LYS A 122 -21.93 2.98 -9.86
N SER A 123 -21.08 3.98 -9.61
CA SER A 123 -19.87 4.23 -10.42
C SER A 123 -18.62 3.55 -9.85
N VAL A 124 -18.72 2.89 -8.69
CA VAL A 124 -17.60 2.18 -8.07
C VAL A 124 -17.43 0.80 -8.72
N GLU A 125 -16.25 0.57 -9.28
CA GLU A 125 -15.79 -0.76 -9.67
C GLU A 125 -15.23 -1.50 -8.44
N VAL A 126 -15.69 -2.74 -8.22
CA VAL A 126 -15.19 -3.61 -7.15
C VAL A 126 -14.23 -4.64 -7.75
N THR A 127 -12.96 -4.57 -7.35
CA THR A 127 -11.90 -5.47 -7.83
C THR A 127 -11.38 -6.34 -6.67
N PRO A 128 -11.71 -7.65 -6.61
CA PRO A 128 -11.11 -8.56 -5.65
C PRO A 128 -9.63 -8.80 -5.95
N ILE A 129 -8.77 -8.67 -4.93
CA ILE A 129 -7.34 -9.01 -5.02
C ILE A 129 -7.11 -10.36 -4.36
N ASP A 130 -6.46 -11.28 -5.08
CA ASP A 130 -6.08 -12.60 -4.57
C ASP A 130 -4.56 -12.69 -4.44
N ILE A 131 -4.09 -12.62 -3.20
CA ILE A 131 -2.67 -12.60 -2.88
C ILE A 131 -1.92 -13.86 -3.33
N ALA A 132 -2.60 -14.98 -3.63
CA ALA A 132 -1.99 -16.23 -4.07
C ALA A 132 -2.17 -16.49 -5.59
N ALA A 133 -2.87 -15.60 -6.31
CA ALA A 133 -3.07 -15.76 -7.74
C ALA A 133 -1.77 -15.46 -8.50
N LYS A 134 -1.25 -16.46 -9.21
CA LYS A 134 -0.01 -16.34 -9.98
C LYS A 134 -0.11 -15.27 -11.07
N GLU A 135 -1.30 -15.03 -11.60
CA GLU A 135 -1.55 -13.98 -12.60
C GLU A 135 -1.42 -12.57 -12.01
N GLN A 136 -1.59 -12.45 -10.68
CA GLN A 136 -1.39 -11.20 -9.94
C GLN A 136 0.02 -11.10 -9.33
N VAL A 137 0.78 -12.20 -9.27
CA VAL A 137 2.04 -12.29 -8.48
C VAL A 137 3.27 -12.74 -9.30
N ALA A 138 3.14 -13.49 -10.39
CA ALA A 138 4.24 -14.19 -11.04
C ALA A 138 4.86 -13.46 -12.26
N PRO A 139 6.14 -13.76 -12.60
CA PRO A 139 6.79 -13.24 -13.81
C PRO A 139 6.11 -13.76 -15.08
N GLY A 140 5.49 -12.88 -15.88
CA GLY A 140 4.85 -13.23 -17.16
C GLY A 140 3.44 -12.67 -17.38
N ALA A 141 2.84 -12.04 -16.38
CA ALA A 141 1.60 -11.28 -16.54
C ALA A 141 1.87 -9.92 -17.23
N LEU A 142 2.21 -9.93 -18.52
CA LEU A 142 2.12 -8.73 -19.36
C LEU A 142 1.18 -9.02 -20.51
N ALA A 143 0.14 -8.19 -20.62
CA ALA A 143 -0.64 -7.95 -21.83
C ALA A 143 -1.40 -9.16 -22.43
N SER A 144 -2.46 -9.59 -21.76
CA SER A 144 -3.65 -10.05 -22.50
C SER A 144 -4.93 -9.75 -21.72
N GLY A 145 -5.47 -8.55 -21.91
CA GLY A 145 -6.86 -8.21 -21.56
C GLY A 145 -7.23 -8.16 -20.06
N MET A 146 -7.65 -6.97 -19.62
CA MET A 146 -8.81 -6.85 -18.71
C MET A 146 -8.75 -7.53 -17.33
N ALA A 147 -7.67 -7.38 -16.55
CA ALA A 147 -7.75 -7.57 -15.11
C ALA A 147 -6.83 -6.60 -14.35
N ALA A 148 -7.41 -5.83 -13.44
CA ALA A 148 -6.70 -4.91 -12.55
C ALA A 148 -6.00 -5.70 -11.42
N GLY A 149 -4.70 -5.45 -11.22
CA GLY A 149 -3.87 -6.07 -10.17
C GLY A 149 -2.79 -6.99 -10.75
N VAL A 150 -1.69 -6.41 -11.23
CA VAL A 150 -0.56 -7.15 -11.80
C VAL A 150 0.71 -6.70 -11.08
N VAL A 151 1.31 -7.57 -10.26
CA VAL A 151 2.70 -7.37 -9.81
C VAL A 151 3.59 -7.38 -11.06
N LEU A 152 4.31 -6.29 -11.30
CA LEU A 152 5.19 -6.16 -12.45
C LEU A 152 6.30 -7.21 -12.40
N ARG A 153 6.69 -7.71 -13.57
CA ARG A 153 7.69 -8.79 -13.75
C ARG A 153 9.01 -8.54 -13.00
N SER A 154 9.41 -7.28 -12.83
CA SER A 154 10.62 -6.87 -12.12
C SER A 154 10.53 -7.02 -10.60
N ASP A 155 9.32 -7.15 -10.06
CA ASP A 155 9.05 -7.00 -8.64
C ASP A 155 8.78 -8.36 -7.94
N TYR A 156 8.71 -9.46 -8.70
CA TYR A 156 8.55 -10.80 -8.12
C TYR A 156 9.77 -11.20 -7.30
N LYS A 157 9.51 -11.65 -6.08
CA LYS A 157 10.49 -12.24 -5.19
C LYS A 157 9.90 -13.51 -4.59
N ALA A 158 10.61 -14.62 -4.76
CA ALA A 158 10.14 -15.93 -4.32
C ALA A 158 9.90 -15.97 -2.79
N ASP A 159 10.73 -15.29 -2.00
CA ASP A 159 10.56 -15.18 -0.55
C ASP A 159 9.35 -14.32 -0.13
N GLU A 160 8.74 -13.60 -1.09
CA GLU A 160 7.54 -12.79 -0.92
C GLU A 160 6.29 -13.43 -1.58
N ASP A 161 6.36 -14.68 -2.04
CA ASP A 161 5.25 -15.39 -2.70
C ASP A 161 4.46 -16.28 -1.70
N PRO A 162 3.17 -16.01 -1.43
CA PRO A 162 2.42 -16.77 -0.43
C PRO A 162 2.05 -18.17 -0.91
N ALA A 163 2.09 -18.43 -2.23
CA ALA A 163 1.83 -19.75 -2.78
C ALA A 163 2.98 -20.72 -2.49
N ILE A 164 4.14 -20.23 -2.06
CA ILE A 164 5.29 -21.05 -1.67
C ILE A 164 5.72 -20.81 -0.21
N PHE A 165 5.43 -19.64 0.36
CA PHE A 165 5.79 -19.31 1.74
C PHE A 165 4.99 -20.11 2.77
N LYS A 166 5.69 -20.67 3.76
CA LYS A 166 5.10 -21.27 4.96
C LYS A 166 5.71 -20.67 6.22
N SER A 167 4.85 -20.12 7.08
CA SER A 167 5.26 -19.57 8.37
C SER A 167 5.72 -20.68 9.30
N VAL A 168 6.96 -20.58 9.79
CA VAL A 168 7.49 -21.54 10.77
C VAL A 168 6.77 -21.39 12.11
N LYS A 169 6.40 -20.17 12.50
CA LYS A 169 5.78 -19.90 13.82
C LYS A 169 4.31 -20.29 13.89
N THR A 170 3.56 -20.06 12.81
CA THR A 170 2.10 -20.23 12.81
C THR A 170 1.63 -21.44 12.01
N GLY A 171 2.52 -22.07 11.23
CA GLY A 171 2.20 -23.16 10.32
C GLY A 171 1.34 -22.76 9.12
N ARG A 172 0.95 -21.48 8.99
CA ARG A 172 0.13 -20.97 7.88
C ARG A 172 0.90 -20.97 6.57
N GLY A 173 0.15 -21.19 5.48
CA GLY A 173 0.70 -21.33 4.15
C GLY A 173 1.32 -22.72 3.92
N PRO A 174 1.71 -23.03 2.68
CA PRO A 174 1.51 -22.22 1.48
C PRO A 174 0.03 -22.05 1.10
N LEU A 175 -0.30 -20.96 0.41
CA LEU A 175 -1.65 -20.70 -0.09
C LEU A 175 -1.82 -21.29 -1.49
N GLY A 176 -2.41 -22.49 -1.57
CA GLY A 176 -2.75 -23.11 -2.85
C GLY A 176 -3.92 -22.43 -3.57
N PRO A 177 -4.25 -22.82 -4.81
CA PRO A 177 -5.34 -22.21 -5.59
C PRO A 177 -6.72 -22.24 -4.91
N ASN A 178 -6.95 -23.16 -3.98
CA ASN A 178 -8.21 -23.31 -3.24
C ASN A 178 -8.17 -22.71 -1.83
N TRP A 179 -7.14 -21.94 -1.46
CA TRP A 179 -6.93 -21.44 -0.10
C TRP A 179 -8.14 -20.69 0.48
N LYS A 180 -8.89 -19.96 -0.37
CA LYS A 180 -10.12 -19.25 0.06
C LYS A 180 -11.24 -20.21 0.48
N LYS A 181 -11.41 -21.32 -0.25
CA LYS A 181 -12.40 -22.36 0.10
C LYS A 181 -11.98 -23.11 1.37
N GLU A 182 -10.69 -23.44 1.46
CA GLU A 182 -10.12 -24.06 2.67
C GLU A 182 -10.27 -23.15 3.90
N LEU A 183 -10.09 -21.84 3.73
CA LEU A 183 -10.29 -20.84 4.78
C LEU A 183 -11.75 -20.77 5.25
N VAL A 184 -12.71 -20.83 4.33
CA VAL A 184 -14.14 -20.91 4.67
C VAL A 184 -14.42 -22.13 5.54
N ASN A 185 -13.87 -23.29 5.15
CA ASN A 185 -14.09 -24.59 5.80
C ASN A 185 -13.34 -24.77 7.12
N ASN A 186 -12.42 -23.87 7.48
CA ASN A 186 -11.65 -23.93 8.73
C ASN A 186 -12.05 -22.79 9.68
N PRO A 187 -13.03 -22.97 10.58
CA PRO A 187 -13.52 -21.94 11.49
C PRO A 187 -12.42 -21.35 12.39
N ASP A 188 -11.44 -22.17 12.80
CA ASP A 188 -10.35 -21.77 13.70
C ASP A 188 -9.28 -20.93 12.99
N CYS A 189 -9.27 -20.90 11.66
CA CYS A 189 -8.33 -20.09 10.90
C CYS A 189 -8.81 -18.63 10.82
N PRO A 190 -8.05 -17.67 11.41
CA PRO A 190 -8.49 -16.29 11.47
C PRO A 190 -8.40 -15.59 10.11
N ARG A 191 -9.48 -14.89 9.78
CA ARG A 191 -9.71 -14.22 8.50
C ARG A 191 -10.13 -12.77 8.70
N MET A 192 -9.89 -11.96 7.68
CA MET A 192 -10.33 -10.57 7.58
C MET A 192 -10.29 -10.14 6.11
N CYS A 193 -11.02 -9.07 5.79
CA CYS A 193 -10.93 -8.38 4.51
C CYS A 193 -10.60 -6.89 4.73
N ALA A 194 -9.76 -6.34 3.87
CA ALA A 194 -9.47 -4.91 3.82
C ALA A 194 -10.20 -4.28 2.63
N TYR A 195 -11.23 -3.49 2.91
CA TYR A 195 -12.04 -2.79 1.92
C TYR A 195 -11.46 -1.42 1.63
N LYS A 196 -10.60 -1.34 0.61
CA LYS A 196 -9.90 -0.12 0.22
C LYS A 196 -10.68 0.60 -0.88
N LEU A 197 -11.40 1.66 -0.52
CA LEU A 197 -12.01 2.58 -1.46
C LEU A 197 -10.98 3.60 -1.92
N VAL A 198 -10.66 3.61 -3.21
CA VAL A 198 -9.69 4.52 -3.81
C VAL A 198 -10.45 5.55 -4.65
N THR A 199 -10.22 6.83 -4.38
CA THR A 199 -10.69 7.94 -5.21
C THR A 199 -9.48 8.67 -5.76
N VAL A 200 -9.40 8.79 -7.08
CA VAL A 200 -8.35 9.55 -7.76
C VAL A 200 -8.99 10.73 -8.47
N LYS A 201 -8.36 11.90 -8.35
CA LYS A 201 -8.63 13.07 -9.18
C LYS A 201 -7.32 13.51 -9.79
N PHE A 202 -7.28 13.67 -11.11
CA PHE A 202 -6.19 14.31 -11.83
C PHE A 202 -6.74 15.10 -13.01
N LYS A 203 -6.91 16.40 -12.83
CA LYS A 203 -7.48 17.30 -13.83
C LYS A 203 -6.38 17.96 -14.65
N TRP A 204 -6.00 17.30 -15.75
CA TRP A 204 -5.07 17.84 -16.74
C TRP A 204 -5.58 17.57 -18.15
N TRP A 205 -5.67 18.64 -18.97
CA TRP A 205 -6.21 18.54 -20.32
C TRP A 205 -5.42 17.55 -21.19
N GLY A 206 -6.13 16.56 -21.74
CA GLY A 206 -5.56 15.51 -22.59
C GLY A 206 -4.90 14.34 -21.85
N LEU A 207 -4.76 14.40 -20.51
CA LEU A 207 -4.07 13.35 -19.73
C LEU A 207 -4.89 12.74 -18.59
N GLN A 208 -6.03 13.35 -18.22
CA GLN A 208 -6.89 12.92 -17.11
C GLN A 208 -7.10 11.41 -17.03
N ASN A 209 -7.85 10.84 -17.98
CA ASN A 209 -8.24 9.43 -17.94
C ASN A 209 -7.03 8.47 -17.94
N ARG A 210 -5.97 8.82 -18.66
CA ARG A 210 -4.75 8.00 -18.76
C ARG A 210 -4.03 7.92 -17.42
N VAL A 211 -3.85 9.06 -16.74
CA VAL A 211 -3.15 9.14 -15.46
C VAL A 211 -4.01 8.58 -14.32
N GLU A 212 -5.30 8.87 -14.28
CA GLU A 212 -6.21 8.28 -13.27
C GLU A 212 -6.23 6.75 -13.38
N SER A 213 -6.35 6.20 -14.60
CA SER A 213 -6.28 4.74 -14.83
C SER A 213 -4.94 4.15 -14.42
N PHE A 214 -3.82 4.83 -14.74
CA PHE A 214 -2.48 4.40 -14.33
C PHE A 214 -2.35 4.34 -12.81
N ILE A 215 -2.78 5.39 -12.08
CA ILE A 215 -2.73 5.44 -10.61
C ILE A 215 -3.54 4.29 -10.01
N HIS A 216 -4.76 4.04 -10.49
CA HIS A 216 -5.58 2.92 -10.01
C HIS A 216 -4.87 1.57 -10.18
N LYS A 217 -4.24 1.33 -11.33
CA LYS A 217 -3.49 0.09 -11.61
C LYS A 217 -2.26 -0.06 -10.72
N ALA A 218 -1.48 1.00 -10.55
CA ALA A 218 -0.30 1.01 -9.70
C ALA A 218 -0.67 0.73 -8.23
N LEU A 219 -1.73 1.35 -7.73
CA LEU A 219 -2.23 1.15 -6.37
C LEU A 219 -2.75 -0.27 -6.14
N ALA A 220 -3.53 -0.83 -7.07
CA ALA A 220 -4.03 -2.20 -6.96
C ALA A 220 -2.87 -3.22 -6.88
N SER A 221 -1.84 -3.03 -7.70
CA SER A 221 -0.67 -3.91 -7.74
C SER A 221 0.16 -3.82 -6.45
N GLY A 222 0.39 -2.61 -5.93
CA GLY A 222 1.07 -2.43 -4.65
C GLY A 222 0.30 -3.00 -3.44
N MET A 223 -1.04 -2.98 -3.49
CA MET A 223 -1.89 -3.58 -2.44
C MET A 223 -1.78 -5.10 -2.41
N ALA A 224 -1.57 -5.77 -3.55
CA ALA A 224 -1.36 -7.22 -3.60
C ALA A 224 -0.01 -7.63 -2.97
N ALA A 225 1.06 -6.89 -3.28
CA ALA A 225 2.42 -7.19 -2.80
C ALA A 225 2.60 -6.96 -1.29
N GLY A 226 1.97 -5.92 -0.71
CA GLY A 226 2.19 -5.52 0.68
C GLY A 226 1.61 -6.44 1.77
N VAL A 227 0.73 -7.38 1.41
CA VAL A 227 -0.04 -8.22 2.36
C VAL A 227 0.65 -9.56 2.66
N VAL A 228 1.53 -10.02 1.77
CA VAL A 228 2.05 -11.40 1.80
C VAL A 228 3.05 -11.65 2.92
N LEU A 229 3.87 -10.65 3.23
CA LEU A 229 5.01 -10.87 4.10
C LEU A 229 4.63 -10.64 5.57
N ARG A 230 5.03 -11.63 6.39
CA ARG A 230 5.29 -11.52 7.83
C ARG A 230 4.18 -11.98 8.77
N SER A 231 3.66 -13.17 8.47
CA SER A 231 3.15 -14.12 9.45
C SER A 231 4.07 -14.36 10.65
N ASP A 232 5.39 -14.09 10.50
CA ASP A 232 6.42 -14.24 11.53
C ASP A 232 6.81 -12.93 12.25
N TYR A 233 5.97 -11.89 12.14
CA TYR A 233 6.14 -10.61 12.83
C TYR A 233 6.45 -10.77 14.33
N LYS A 234 7.25 -9.83 14.84
CA LYS A 234 7.70 -9.70 16.23
C LYS A 234 7.27 -8.33 16.76
N ALA A 235 6.49 -8.31 17.85
CA ALA A 235 5.98 -7.08 18.47
C ALA A 235 7.10 -6.13 18.90
N ASP A 236 8.24 -6.71 19.28
CA ASP A 236 9.47 -6.04 19.66
C ASP A 236 10.25 -5.43 18.48
N GLU A 237 9.89 -5.69 17.22
CA GLU A 237 10.57 -5.20 16.00
C GLU A 237 9.72 -4.20 15.17
N ASP A 238 8.57 -3.77 15.68
CA ASP A 238 7.67 -2.80 15.04
C ASP A 238 8.32 -1.43 14.79
N PRO A 239 8.51 -0.96 13.55
CA PRO A 239 9.18 0.29 13.22
C PRO A 239 8.53 1.56 13.77
N ALA A 240 7.29 1.52 14.26
CA ALA A 240 6.65 2.62 14.96
C ALA A 240 7.07 2.73 16.44
N ILE A 241 7.63 1.66 17.02
CA ILE A 241 8.07 1.58 18.44
C ILE A 241 9.50 1.01 18.61
N PHE A 242 10.06 0.39 17.58
CA PHE A 242 11.32 -0.36 17.61
C PHE A 242 12.48 0.61 17.59
N LYS A 243 13.28 0.54 18.66
CA LYS A 243 14.62 1.11 18.73
C LYS A 243 15.64 -0.02 18.67
N SER A 244 16.37 -0.09 17.56
CA SER A 244 17.51 -0.98 17.38
C SER A 244 18.59 -0.67 18.41
N VAL A 245 18.81 -1.59 19.36
CA VAL A 245 19.86 -1.48 20.39
C VAL A 245 21.26 -1.50 19.77
N LYS A 246 21.45 -2.23 18.66
CA LYS A 246 22.74 -2.36 17.96
C LYS A 246 23.14 -1.11 17.17
N THR A 247 22.18 -0.34 16.67
CA THR A 247 22.44 0.82 15.79
C THR A 247 21.95 2.16 16.35
N GLY A 248 21.22 2.15 17.48
CA GLY A 248 20.56 3.31 18.07
C GLY A 248 19.36 3.83 17.29
N ARG A 249 18.91 3.15 16.22
CA ARG A 249 17.89 3.65 15.28
C ARG A 249 16.48 3.19 15.65
N GLY A 250 15.53 4.12 15.71
CA GLY A 250 14.10 3.86 15.88
C GLY A 250 13.32 5.11 16.23
N PRO A 251 11.99 5.03 16.35
CA PRO A 251 11.07 4.61 15.27
C PRO A 251 11.20 5.49 14.02
N LEU A 252 10.54 5.10 12.93
CA LEU A 252 10.44 5.94 11.74
C LEU A 252 9.88 7.33 12.11
N GLY A 253 10.73 8.35 12.00
CA GLY A 253 10.42 9.71 12.41
C GLY A 253 11.27 10.75 11.68
N PRO A 254 11.11 12.05 11.98
CA PRO A 254 11.70 13.15 11.20
C PRO A 254 13.21 13.12 11.06
N ASN A 255 13.91 12.45 11.98
CA ASN A 255 15.36 12.35 11.98
C ASN A 255 15.90 11.24 11.07
N TRP A 256 15.07 10.58 10.27
CA TRP A 256 15.50 9.51 9.38
C TRP A 256 16.31 10.05 8.19
N LYS A 257 17.62 9.75 8.18
CA LYS A 257 18.57 10.27 7.17
C LYS A 257 18.76 9.40 5.94
N LEU A 258 18.06 8.26 5.85
CA LEU A 258 18.32 7.24 4.82
C LEU A 258 18.13 7.77 3.39
N ARG A 259 17.21 8.73 3.19
CA ARG A 259 16.99 9.40 1.91
C ARG A 259 18.26 10.08 1.38
N LYS A 260 19.05 10.70 2.26
CA LYS A 260 20.25 11.46 1.88
C LYS A 260 21.51 10.58 1.75
N GLN A 261 21.37 9.26 1.82
CA GLN A 261 22.49 8.31 1.86
C GLN A 261 22.31 7.22 0.79
N GLY A 262 23.42 6.71 0.27
CA GLY A 262 23.44 5.60 -0.70
C GLY A 262 22.83 5.95 -2.07
N PRO A 263 22.75 4.96 -2.99
CA PRO A 263 22.13 5.12 -4.30
C PRO A 263 20.59 5.10 -4.22
N VAL A 264 19.94 5.51 -5.31
CA VAL A 264 18.49 5.27 -5.52
C VAL A 264 18.24 3.77 -5.59
N ARG A 265 17.11 3.31 -5.05
CA ARG A 265 16.73 1.89 -4.95
C ARG A 265 15.21 1.73 -4.81
N GLY A 266 14.73 0.49 -4.92
CA GLY A 266 13.32 0.16 -4.88
C GLY A 266 12.70 0.15 -6.27
N THR A 267 11.38 0.14 -6.34
CA THR A 267 10.65 0.09 -7.61
C THR A 267 10.78 1.38 -8.40
N SER A 268 10.71 1.24 -9.73
CA SER A 268 10.78 2.33 -10.69
C SER A 268 9.83 2.04 -11.84
N ALA A 269 8.99 3.00 -12.18
CA ALA A 269 8.14 2.94 -13.37
C ALA A 269 8.78 3.67 -14.56
N ALA A 270 10.08 4.00 -14.51
CA ALA A 270 10.76 4.81 -15.52
C ALA A 270 10.74 4.19 -16.92
N ASP A 271 10.64 2.86 -17.00
CA ASP A 271 10.68 2.08 -18.24
C ASP A 271 9.28 1.73 -18.80
N GLU A 272 8.21 2.23 -18.16
CA GLU A 272 6.81 2.14 -18.64
C GLU A 272 6.37 3.38 -19.44
#